data_AF-A0AAX2RWB5-F1
#
_entry.id   AF-A0AAX2RWB5-F1
#
_cell.length_a   1.000
_cell.length_b   1.000
_cell.length_c   1.000
_cell.angle_alpha   90.00
_cell.angle_beta   90.00
_cell.angle_gamma   90.00
#
_symmetry.space_group_name_H-M   'P 1'
#
loop_
_entity.id
_entity.type
_entity.pdbx_description
1 polymer ?
#
loop_
_entity_poly.entity_id
_entity_poly.type
_entity_poly.pdbx_seq_one_letter_code
_entity_poly.pdbx_strand_id
1 'polypeptide(L)'
;MSKKHPAIKVASAKEGFRRAGHVFGIVPKTIALAALHPNAHAAIVADKSLVVVDTAIHLSDEEAAALPHHDAPHVTAALANADTLTLDVSEDDAKRALALADIEADLKARENELRSRADALAAAEAELKRKTDELDERVAGLVTRENDLLARIQAFEGEQEAAKSGGKSVQSASKKG
;
A
#
# COMPACT_ATOMS: atom_id res chain seq x y z
N MET A 1 20.51 -8.67 -20.29
CA MET A 1 20.87 -8.70 -18.86
C MET A 1 21.80 -7.53 -18.60
N SER A 2 21.56 -6.70 -17.56
CA SER A 2 22.46 -5.61 -17.20
C SER A 2 23.58 -6.13 -16.30
N LYS A 3 24.82 -5.73 -16.54
CA LYS A 3 26.00 -6.15 -15.79
C LYS A 3 26.74 -4.92 -15.26
N LYS A 4 27.64 -5.15 -14.29
CA LYS A 4 28.56 -4.12 -13.82
C LYS A 4 29.63 -3.88 -14.89
N HIS A 5 29.75 -2.65 -15.35
CA HIS A 5 30.80 -2.22 -16.26
C HIS A 5 31.70 -1.20 -15.57
N PRO A 6 33.03 -1.30 -15.74
CA PRO A 6 33.98 -0.40 -15.11
C PRO A 6 33.79 1.02 -15.63
N ALA A 7 33.87 1.97 -14.71
CA ALA A 7 33.77 3.39 -14.94
C ALA A 7 34.74 4.13 -14.01
N ILE A 8 34.98 5.39 -14.32
CA ILE A 8 35.73 6.28 -13.43
C ILE A 8 34.86 7.46 -13.06
N LYS A 9 34.90 7.85 -11.78
CA LYS A 9 34.29 9.07 -11.27
C LYS A 9 35.39 10.11 -11.08
N VAL A 10 35.28 11.20 -11.82
CA VAL A 10 36.35 12.20 -11.94
C VAL A 10 35.85 13.56 -11.49
N ALA A 11 36.59 14.21 -10.60
CA ALA A 11 36.32 15.58 -10.14
C ALA A 11 37.59 16.42 -10.19
N SER A 12 37.45 17.74 -10.34
CA SER A 12 38.53 18.72 -10.26
C SER A 12 38.32 19.67 -9.09
N ALA A 13 39.42 20.19 -8.53
CA ALA A 13 39.34 21.18 -7.45
C ALA A 13 38.75 22.54 -7.88
N LYS A 14 38.71 22.81 -9.19
CA LYS A 14 38.19 24.05 -9.79
C LYS A 14 37.21 23.71 -10.90
N GLU A 15 36.22 24.56 -11.10
CA GLU A 15 35.29 24.48 -12.21
C GLU A 15 35.97 24.68 -13.56
N GLY A 16 35.48 23.99 -14.59
CA GLY A 16 35.90 24.18 -15.97
C GLY A 16 37.26 23.59 -16.34
N PHE A 17 37.83 22.70 -15.55
CA PHE A 17 39.11 22.06 -15.85
C PHE A 17 39.00 21.14 -17.08
N ARG A 18 39.88 21.28 -18.07
CA ARG A 18 39.79 20.53 -19.34
C ARG A 18 40.91 19.52 -19.47
N ARG A 19 40.56 18.26 -19.73
CA ARG A 19 41.52 17.19 -20.00
C ARG A 19 40.93 16.15 -20.94
N ALA A 20 41.72 15.74 -21.93
CA ALA A 20 41.35 14.70 -22.90
C ALA A 20 39.97 14.91 -23.57
N GLY A 21 39.61 16.16 -23.87
CA GLY A 21 38.32 16.51 -24.49
C GLY A 21 37.14 16.61 -23.52
N HIS A 22 37.34 16.31 -22.24
CA HIS A 22 36.32 16.44 -21.19
C HIS A 22 36.52 17.70 -20.35
N VAL A 23 35.40 18.24 -19.85
CA VAL A 23 35.38 19.32 -18.86
C VAL A 23 34.97 18.71 -17.53
N PHE A 24 35.77 18.97 -16.50
CA PHE A 24 35.56 18.54 -15.13
C PHE A 24 35.32 19.77 -14.24
N GLY A 25 34.51 19.56 -13.21
CA GLY A 25 34.20 20.55 -12.20
C GLY A 25 34.29 19.96 -10.81
N ILE A 26 33.78 20.71 -9.83
CA ILE A 26 33.70 20.27 -8.45
C ILE A 26 32.73 19.09 -8.33
N VAL A 27 31.64 19.13 -9.11
CA VAL A 27 30.69 18.02 -9.21
C VAL A 27 31.35 16.86 -9.98
N PRO A 28 31.51 15.68 -9.34
CA PRO A 28 32.14 14.55 -9.99
C PRO A 28 31.33 14.06 -11.18
N LYS A 29 32.02 13.71 -12.26
CA LYS A 29 31.42 13.14 -13.47
C LYS A 29 31.83 11.68 -13.62
N THR A 30 30.84 10.81 -13.74
CA THR A 30 31.05 9.38 -13.98
C THR A 30 31.12 9.12 -15.48
N ILE A 31 32.18 8.42 -15.92
CA ILE A 31 32.45 8.12 -17.32
C ILE A 31 32.72 6.62 -17.44
N ALA A 32 31.98 5.96 -18.33
CA ALA A 32 32.23 4.56 -18.68
C ALA A 32 33.65 4.39 -19.21
N LEU A 33 34.40 3.42 -18.69
CA LEU A 33 35.81 3.26 -19.05
C LEU A 33 35.98 2.92 -20.55
N ALA A 34 35.02 2.17 -21.10
CA ALA A 34 34.93 1.82 -22.52
C ALA A 34 34.54 2.99 -23.45
N ALA A 35 34.06 4.11 -22.90
CA ALA A 35 33.85 5.34 -23.67
C ALA A 35 35.15 6.16 -23.83
N LEU A 36 36.19 5.86 -23.04
CA LEU A 36 37.44 6.60 -23.04
C LEU A 36 38.50 5.91 -23.90
N HIS A 37 39.11 6.68 -24.80
CA HIS A 37 40.30 6.24 -25.52
C HIS A 37 41.44 5.93 -24.54
N PRO A 38 42.31 4.92 -24.77
CA PRO A 38 43.43 4.60 -23.88
C PRO A 38 44.29 5.81 -23.48
N ASN A 39 44.64 6.65 -24.45
CA ASN A 39 45.39 7.88 -24.22
C ASN A 39 44.61 8.90 -23.37
N ALA A 40 43.29 8.98 -23.53
CA ALA A 40 42.44 9.86 -22.73
C ALA A 40 42.37 9.40 -21.28
N HIS A 41 42.17 8.09 -21.07
CA HIS A 41 42.20 7.47 -19.75
C HIS A 41 43.55 7.72 -19.05
N ALA A 42 44.67 7.45 -19.71
CA ALA A 42 46.00 7.70 -19.16
C ALA A 42 46.22 9.18 -18.83
N ALA A 43 45.76 10.10 -19.69
CA ALA A 43 45.89 11.53 -19.49
C ALA A 43 45.04 12.06 -18.31
N ILE A 44 43.91 11.42 -18.01
CA ILE A 44 43.03 11.75 -16.87
C ILE A 44 43.62 11.21 -15.57
N VAL A 45 44.01 9.93 -15.54
CA VAL A 45 44.55 9.26 -14.34
C VAL A 45 45.90 9.84 -13.91
N ALA A 46 46.74 10.25 -14.86
CA ALA A 46 48.04 10.83 -14.54
C ALA A 46 47.97 12.31 -14.10
N ASP A 47 46.82 12.98 -14.25
CA ASP A 47 46.69 14.40 -13.92
C ASP A 47 46.45 14.61 -12.44
N LYS A 48 47.41 15.23 -11.75
CA LYS A 48 47.34 15.53 -10.31
C LYS A 48 46.27 16.55 -9.94
N SER A 49 45.71 17.26 -10.92
CA SER A 49 44.64 18.23 -10.72
C SER A 49 43.25 17.57 -10.64
N LEU A 50 43.17 16.28 -10.96
CA LEU A 50 41.96 15.48 -10.95
C LEU A 50 42.01 14.46 -9.81
N VAL A 51 40.85 14.27 -9.16
CA VAL A 51 40.60 13.13 -8.28
C VAL A 51 39.83 12.12 -9.10
N VAL A 52 40.40 10.93 -9.25
CA VAL A 52 39.81 9.82 -10.01
C VAL A 52 39.54 8.68 -9.05
N VAL A 53 38.31 8.18 -9.06
CA VAL A 53 37.89 7.02 -8.28
C VAL A 53 37.34 5.97 -9.23
N ASP A 54 37.86 4.75 -9.14
CA ASP A 54 37.34 3.61 -9.90
C ASP A 54 35.97 3.22 -9.35
N THR A 55 35.00 3.05 -10.25
CA THR A 55 33.61 2.75 -9.90
C THR A 55 32.99 1.85 -10.97
N ALA A 56 31.74 1.43 -10.78
CA ALA A 56 31.00 0.67 -11.78
C ALA A 56 29.66 1.33 -12.08
N ILE A 57 29.24 1.19 -13.33
CA ILE A 57 27.90 1.55 -13.80
C ILE A 57 27.18 0.31 -14.33
N HIS A 58 25.86 0.35 -14.36
CA HIS A 58 25.08 -0.67 -15.02
C HIS A 58 24.97 -0.36 -16.53
N LEU A 59 25.46 -1.28 -17.36
CA LEU A 59 25.22 -1.27 -18.80
C LEU A 59 24.73 -2.66 -19.21
N SER A 60 23.86 -2.69 -20.22
CA SER A 60 23.55 -3.94 -20.92
C SER A 60 24.74 -4.37 -21.80
N ASP A 61 24.80 -5.67 -22.12
CA ASP A 61 25.83 -6.21 -23.01
C ASP A 61 25.83 -5.51 -24.38
N GLU A 62 24.65 -5.10 -24.88
CA GLU A 62 24.50 -4.36 -26.15
C GLU A 62 25.06 -2.94 -26.06
N GLU A 63 24.74 -2.21 -24.99
CA GLU A 63 25.26 -0.85 -24.77
C GLU A 63 26.78 -0.86 -24.54
N ALA A 64 27.28 -1.86 -23.82
CA ALA A 64 28.71 -2.01 -23.57
C ALA A 64 29.48 -2.30 -24.88
N ALA A 65 28.96 -3.18 -25.74
CA ALA A 65 29.55 -3.47 -27.04
C ALA A 65 29.45 -2.28 -28.02
N ALA A 66 28.44 -1.43 -27.88
CA ALA A 66 28.30 -0.21 -28.67
C ALA A 66 29.33 0.88 -28.32
N LEU A 67 30.05 0.75 -27.19
CA LEU A 67 31.05 1.73 -26.80
C LEU A 67 32.33 1.63 -27.66
N PRO A 68 32.93 2.78 -28.05
CA PRO A 68 34.01 2.81 -29.05
C PRO A 68 35.28 2.03 -28.66
N HIS A 69 35.54 1.84 -27.37
CA HIS A 69 36.79 1.28 -26.86
C HIS A 69 36.55 0.11 -25.91
N HIS A 70 35.48 -0.67 -26.12
CA HIS A 70 35.13 -1.80 -25.26
C HIS A 70 36.23 -2.88 -25.16
N ASP A 71 37.03 -3.07 -26.22
CA ASP A 71 38.15 -4.02 -26.26
C ASP A 71 39.50 -3.43 -25.82
N ALA A 72 39.51 -2.20 -25.32
CA ALA A 72 40.77 -1.54 -24.98
C ALA A 72 41.45 -2.18 -23.74
N PRO A 73 42.80 -2.18 -23.66
CA PRO A 73 43.53 -2.87 -22.58
C PRO A 73 43.15 -2.43 -21.16
N HIS A 74 42.85 -1.13 -20.98
CA HIS A 74 42.44 -0.59 -19.69
C HIS A 74 41.04 -1.05 -19.29
N VAL A 75 40.15 -1.28 -20.26
CA VAL A 75 38.80 -1.80 -20.03
C VAL A 75 38.85 -3.28 -19.68
N THR A 76 39.60 -4.09 -20.44
CA THR A 76 39.74 -5.52 -20.18
C THR A 76 40.36 -5.79 -18.80
N ALA A 77 41.35 -5.00 -18.41
CA ALA A 77 41.98 -5.11 -17.09
C ALA A 77 41.03 -4.71 -15.96
N ALA A 78 40.23 -3.65 -16.13
CA ALA A 78 39.26 -3.23 -15.13
C ALA A 78 38.04 -4.16 -15.06
N LEU A 79 37.65 -4.77 -16.17
CA LEU A 79 36.52 -5.70 -16.24
C LEU A 79 36.75 -6.95 -15.39
N ALA A 80 38.00 -7.44 -15.33
CA ALA A 80 38.40 -8.54 -14.45
C ALA A 80 38.15 -8.26 -12.95
N ASN A 81 38.09 -6.98 -12.56
CA ASN A 81 37.86 -6.53 -11.19
C ASN A 81 36.50 -5.83 -11.02
N ALA A 82 35.62 -5.85 -12.04
CA ALA A 82 34.38 -5.07 -12.04
C ALA A 82 33.43 -5.43 -10.88
N ASP A 83 33.46 -6.68 -10.42
CA ASP A 83 32.62 -7.13 -9.30
C ASP A 83 33.01 -6.49 -7.96
N THR A 84 34.29 -6.15 -7.80
CA THR A 84 34.84 -5.49 -6.60
C THR A 84 34.61 -3.98 -6.57
N LEU A 85 34.21 -3.38 -7.70
CA LEU A 85 33.95 -1.95 -7.79
C LEU A 85 32.61 -1.59 -7.14
N THR A 86 32.61 -0.46 -6.43
CA THR A 86 31.40 0.13 -5.87
C THR A 86 30.55 0.68 -7.00
N LEU A 87 29.27 0.33 -6.99
CA LEU A 87 28.33 0.82 -7.98
C LEU A 87 28.09 2.31 -7.71
N ASP A 88 28.22 3.15 -8.74
CA ASP A 88 27.82 4.56 -8.65
C ASP A 88 26.29 4.63 -8.71
N VAL A 89 25.66 4.32 -7.57
CA VAL A 89 24.24 4.60 -7.38
C VAL A 89 24.12 6.11 -7.21
N SER A 90 23.34 6.76 -8.07
CA SER A 90 23.06 8.18 -7.89
C SER A 90 22.51 8.40 -6.48
N GLU A 91 22.91 9.48 -5.81
CA GLU A 91 22.34 9.87 -4.50
C GLU A 91 20.80 9.96 -4.58
N ASP A 92 20.26 10.24 -5.77
CA ASP A 92 18.83 10.26 -6.05
C ASP A 92 18.18 8.87 -6.00
N ASP A 93 18.87 7.81 -6.42
CA ASP A 93 18.32 6.46 -6.38
C ASP A 93 18.28 5.91 -4.94
N ALA A 94 19.27 6.27 -4.12
CA ALA A 94 19.22 5.99 -2.68
C ALA A 94 18.06 6.71 -2.00
N LYS A 95 17.82 7.99 -2.34
CA LYS A 95 16.66 8.75 -1.86
C LYS A 95 15.33 8.15 -2.32
N ARG A 96 15.24 7.71 -3.58
CA ARG A 96 14.04 7.02 -4.10
C ARG A 96 13.79 5.71 -3.36
N ALA A 97 14.82 4.92 -3.08
CA ALA A 97 14.68 3.66 -2.35
C ALA A 97 14.14 3.89 -0.93
N LEU A 98 14.64 4.91 -0.22
CA LEU A 98 14.13 5.28 1.10
C LEU A 98 12.67 5.77 1.02
N ALA A 99 12.35 6.63 0.05
CA ALA A 99 10.98 7.12 -0.13
C ALA A 99 10.00 5.98 -0.47
N LEU A 100 10.43 4.99 -1.27
CA LEU A 100 9.64 3.80 -1.55
C LEU A 100 9.41 2.96 -0.29
N ALA A 101 10.43 2.76 0.54
CA ALA A 101 10.30 2.03 1.79
C ALA A 101 9.32 2.72 2.77
N ASP A 102 9.35 4.06 2.84
CA ASP A 102 8.42 4.84 3.65
C ASP A 102 6.97 4.70 3.14
N ILE A 103 6.78 4.75 1.81
CA ILE A 103 5.47 4.54 1.18
C ILE A 103 4.95 3.12 1.44
N GLU A 104 5.79 2.10 1.35
CA GLU A 104 5.41 0.71 1.64
C GLU A 104 4.99 0.54 3.11
N ALA A 105 5.69 1.18 4.04
CA ALA A 105 5.33 1.17 5.45
C ALA A 105 3.98 1.85 5.71
N ASP A 106 3.72 3.01 5.10
CA ASP A 106 2.43 3.72 5.20
C ASP A 106 1.29 2.88 4.61
N LEU A 107 1.49 2.28 3.43
CA LEU A 107 0.49 1.41 2.80
C LEU A 107 0.14 0.21 3.69
N LYS A 108 1.14 -0.43 4.29
CA LYS A 108 0.93 -1.56 5.20
C LYS A 108 0.18 -1.14 6.47
N ALA A 109 0.44 0.05 6.99
CA ALA A 109 -0.30 0.59 8.13
C ALA A 109 -1.78 0.80 7.78
N ARG A 110 -2.06 1.40 6.61
CA ARG A 110 -3.44 1.63 6.12
C ARG A 110 -4.18 0.32 5.84
N GLU A 111 -3.50 -0.68 5.29
CA GLU A 111 -4.09 -2.00 5.06
C GLU A 111 -4.56 -2.64 6.37
N ASN A 112 -3.72 -2.58 7.42
CA ASN A 112 -4.09 -3.09 8.74
C ASN A 112 -5.27 -2.31 9.36
N GLU A 113 -5.29 -0.99 9.19
CA GLU A 113 -6.41 -0.17 9.66
C GLU A 113 -7.71 -0.52 8.93
N LEU A 114 -7.68 -0.66 7.59
CA LEU A 114 -8.85 -1.04 6.81
C LEU A 114 -9.36 -2.43 7.22
N ARG A 115 -8.46 -3.38 7.50
CA ARG A 115 -8.82 -4.71 7.98
C ARG A 115 -9.54 -4.64 9.33
N SER A 116 -9.00 -3.88 10.28
CA SER A 116 -9.63 -3.66 11.59
C SER A 116 -11.02 -3.02 11.45
N ARG A 117 -11.17 -2.03 10.57
CA ARG A 117 -12.47 -1.41 10.28
C ARG A 117 -13.47 -2.39 9.66
N ALA A 118 -13.02 -3.28 8.77
CA ALA A 118 -13.87 -4.30 8.18
C ALA A 118 -14.37 -5.30 9.23
N ASP A 119 -13.49 -5.75 10.13
CA ASP A 119 -13.86 -6.64 11.23
C ASP A 119 -14.86 -5.98 12.19
N ALA A 120 -14.64 -4.70 12.52
CA ALA A 120 -15.57 -3.93 13.36
C ALA A 120 -16.95 -3.75 12.68
N LEU A 121 -16.98 -3.51 11.38
CA LEU A 121 -18.23 -3.39 10.62
C LEU A 121 -18.98 -4.72 10.62
N ALA A 122 -18.30 -5.84 10.35
CA ALA A 122 -18.91 -7.17 10.38
C ALA A 122 -19.50 -7.52 11.76
N ALA A 123 -18.81 -7.13 12.84
CA ALA A 123 -19.32 -7.30 14.20
C ALA A 123 -20.58 -6.45 14.45
N ALA A 124 -20.58 -5.20 14.01
CA ALA A 124 -21.73 -4.31 14.14
C ALA A 124 -22.94 -4.79 13.33
N GLU A 125 -22.73 -5.30 12.11
CA GLU A 125 -23.78 -5.91 11.28
C GLU A 125 -24.40 -7.14 11.96
N ALA A 126 -23.57 -8.00 12.55
CA ALA A 126 -24.05 -9.17 13.28
C ALA A 126 -24.85 -8.78 14.53
N GLU A 127 -24.43 -7.74 15.26
CA GLU A 127 -25.19 -7.22 16.40
C GLU A 127 -26.52 -6.61 15.97
N LEU A 128 -26.53 -5.81 14.90
CA LEU A 128 -27.76 -5.22 14.37
C LEU A 128 -28.76 -6.30 13.97
N LYS A 129 -28.30 -7.35 13.28
CA LYS A 129 -29.14 -8.48 12.90
C LYS A 129 -29.79 -9.14 14.11
N ARG A 130 -29.02 -9.41 15.18
CA ARG A 130 -29.57 -9.97 16.43
C ARG A 130 -30.65 -9.08 17.04
N LYS A 131 -30.41 -7.76 17.07
CA LYS A 131 -31.42 -6.80 17.58
C LYS A 131 -32.69 -6.78 16.73
N THR A 132 -32.55 -6.92 15.41
CA THR A 132 -33.71 -7.06 14.51
C THR A 132 -34.51 -8.32 14.85
N ASP A 133 -33.83 -9.47 14.95
CA ASP A 133 -34.47 -10.75 15.29
C ASP A 133 -35.20 -10.65 16.66
N GLU A 134 -34.56 -10.06 17.67
CA GLU A 134 -35.17 -9.83 19.00
C GLU A 134 -36.41 -8.92 18.96
N LEU A 135 -36.38 -7.89 18.11
CA LEU A 135 -37.53 -6.99 17.95
C LEU A 135 -38.68 -7.69 17.24
N ASP A 136 -38.40 -8.50 16.22
CA ASP A 136 -39.41 -9.30 15.52
C ASP A 136 -40.10 -10.28 16.47
N GLU A 137 -39.33 -10.97 17.33
CA GLU A 137 -39.89 -11.83 18.37
C GLU A 137 -40.78 -11.07 19.35
N ARG A 138 -40.37 -9.87 19.78
CA ARG A 138 -41.18 -9.02 20.67
C ARG A 138 -42.47 -8.58 20.01
N VAL A 139 -42.43 -8.21 18.73
CA VAL A 139 -43.62 -7.84 17.95
C VAL A 139 -44.58 -9.02 17.85
N ALA A 140 -44.09 -10.22 17.50
CA ALA A 140 -44.91 -11.42 17.45
C ALA A 140 -45.56 -11.74 18.82
N GLY A 141 -44.81 -11.58 19.91
CA GLY A 141 -45.32 -11.73 21.27
C GLY A 141 -46.41 -10.71 21.62
N LEU A 142 -46.27 -9.46 21.20
CA LEU A 142 -47.29 -8.42 21.40
C LEU A 142 -48.57 -8.70 20.61
N VAL A 143 -48.45 -9.12 19.35
CA VAL A 143 -49.60 -9.51 18.51
C VAL A 143 -50.36 -10.66 19.15
N THR A 144 -49.66 -11.66 19.70
CA THR A 144 -50.29 -12.78 20.40
C THR A 144 -51.08 -12.29 21.62
N ARG A 145 -50.49 -11.42 22.45
CA ARG A 145 -51.16 -10.84 23.62
C ARG A 145 -52.36 -9.97 23.25
N GLU A 146 -52.27 -9.22 22.17
CA GLU A 146 -53.38 -8.42 21.65
C GLU A 146 -54.56 -9.32 21.27
N ASN A 147 -54.31 -10.40 20.55
CA ASN A 147 -55.33 -11.38 20.19
C ASN A 147 -55.99 -12.03 21.43
N ASP A 148 -55.19 -12.40 22.43
CA ASP A 148 -55.70 -12.96 23.69
C ASP A 148 -56.60 -11.96 24.44
N LEU A 149 -56.22 -10.69 24.46
CA LEU A 149 -57.03 -9.63 25.08
C LEU A 149 -58.34 -9.40 24.33
N LEU A 150 -58.29 -9.38 22.99
CA LEU A 150 -59.50 -9.28 22.15
C LEU A 150 -60.46 -10.45 22.40
N ALA A 151 -59.95 -11.67 22.50
CA ALA A 151 -60.77 -12.84 22.82
C ALA A 151 -61.42 -12.73 24.21
N ARG A 152 -60.70 -12.22 25.21
CA ARG A 152 -61.24 -11.97 26.55
C ARG A 152 -62.31 -10.89 26.57
N ILE A 153 -62.14 -9.82 25.80
CA ILE A 153 -63.15 -8.76 25.65
C ILE A 153 -64.43 -9.36 25.06
N GLN A 154 -64.33 -10.12 23.97
CA GLN A 154 -65.49 -10.77 23.35
C GLN A 154 -66.21 -11.75 24.31
N ALA A 155 -65.45 -12.54 25.07
CA ALA A 155 -66.03 -13.44 26.06
C ALA A 155 -66.80 -12.67 27.15
N PHE A 156 -66.22 -11.59 27.68
CA PHE A 156 -66.85 -10.76 28.70
C PHE A 156 -68.10 -10.03 28.19
N GLU A 157 -68.06 -9.52 26.95
CA GLU A 157 -69.24 -8.94 26.29
C GLU A 157 -70.36 -9.97 26.13
N GLY A 158 -70.01 -11.19 25.71
CA GLY A 158 -70.95 -12.31 25.62
C GLY A 158 -71.59 -12.67 26.96
N GLU A 159 -70.80 -12.73 28.03
CA GLU A 159 -71.29 -12.97 29.40
C GLU A 159 -72.24 -11.85 29.88
N GLN A 160 -71.91 -10.59 29.60
CA GLN A 160 -72.78 -9.47 29.94
C GLN A 160 -74.13 -9.53 29.23
N GLU A 161 -74.16 -9.85 27.94
CA GLU A 161 -75.41 -9.98 27.18
C GLU A 161 -76.24 -11.18 27.66
N ALA A 162 -75.59 -12.30 28.03
CA ALA A 162 -76.25 -13.43 28.67
C ALA A 162 -76.87 -13.05 30.04
N ALA A 163 -76.15 -12.29 30.86
CA ALA A 163 -76.66 -11.83 32.16
C ALA A 163 -77.87 -10.88 32.01
N LYS A 164 -77.84 -9.95 31.04
CA LYS A 164 -78.96 -9.02 30.75
C LYS A 164 -80.21 -9.75 30.25
N SER A 165 -80.04 -10.79 29.42
CA SER A 165 -81.16 -11.60 28.92
C SER A 165 -81.74 -12.53 29.98
N GLY A 166 -80.91 -13.11 30.85
CA GLY A 166 -81.35 -13.91 32.00
C GLY A 166 -82.18 -13.11 33.02
N GLY A 167 -81.81 -11.86 33.31
CA GLY A 167 -82.54 -10.99 34.24
C GLY A 167 -83.99 -10.65 33.83
N LYS A 168 -84.29 -10.58 32.52
CA LYS A 168 -85.67 -10.36 32.02
C LYS A 168 -86.60 -11.57 32.23
N SER A 169 -86.06 -12.78 32.32
CA SER A 169 -86.87 -13.99 32.54
C SER A 169 -87.36 -14.14 33.99
N VAL A 170 -86.61 -13.62 34.96
CA VAL A 170 -86.95 -13.75 36.40
C VAL A 170 -87.95 -12.68 36.85
N GLN A 171 -87.88 -11.45 36.31
CA GLN A 171 -88.82 -10.38 36.66
C GLN A 171 -90.24 -10.55 36.08
N SER A 172 -90.43 -11.35 35.03
CA SER A 172 -91.77 -11.64 34.48
C SER A 172 -92.50 -12.78 35.24
N ALA A 173 -91.76 -13.63 35.96
CA ALA A 173 -92.32 -14.71 36.76
C ALA A 173 -92.80 -14.26 38.16
N SER A 174 -92.23 -13.19 38.73
CA SER A 174 -92.58 -12.72 40.09
C SER A 174 -93.78 -11.77 40.16
N LYS A 175 -94.45 -11.45 39.04
CA LYS A 175 -95.58 -10.49 38.98
C LYS A 175 -96.95 -11.15 38.80
N LYS A 176 -97.04 -12.47 39.00
CA LYS A 176 -98.27 -13.28 38.83
C LYS A 176 -98.65 -14.13 40.06
N GLY A 177 -98.06 -13.88 41.23
CA GLY A 177 -98.43 -14.51 42.51
C GLY A 177 -99.22 -13.56 43.39
#